data_AF-A0AAW1TJX8-F1
#
_entry.id   AF-A0AAW1TJX8-F1
#
_cell.length_a   1.000
_cell.length_b   1.000
_cell.length_c   1.000
_cell.angle_alpha   90.00
_cell.angle_beta   90.00
_cell.angle_gamma   90.00
#
_symmetry.space_group_name_H-M   'P 1'
#
loop_
_entity.id
_entity.type
_entity.pdbx_description
1 polymer ?
#
loop_
_entity_poly.entity_id
_entity_poly.type
_entity_poly.pdbx_seq_one_letter_code
_entity_poly.pdbx_strand_id
1 'polypeptide(L)'
;MSIIRWKLSRLSQLIKPKIFFSTVSNDSEYTATPQYPPILDLSFKKKKERERNEDHEKIRQVKTVEEKQIKLNMPRYYGFKIYMFHENEIPYNDLDLAQYVTRTHLVVDNDFHNYYENIGVNNAAIETLKQQIVEALLLEVDGYRKLHDLRKEDFSSEEVENVIGSCVVKQLNRVLTNLLCRTHTHLIDSQVDYNPRIESTWQCGGLSPPEKVKSYRRHLEWMKSMEEDPVDRLFTYIGRPYVTLRSNQPLSPIVSAEEAENTSLEIPTWRYDPRVLGIATDYRRIVNIPGFWPGDAHKFGILQYLKRGHHLNRKYGDSEDSKQAVHRQGILASFAWLNAQANHLGFTTFNDITYPLVTQTIITNGQLFSFYTYQMNTMLLHSENTTDNPKKNICWGTPEMKLYEKIENGKLEGFNEDVLSKLVKYYCNASSERLGVNLTPYLSQNEKIAADYEDEEKRKWLEREYKFITSNRPRQHLMPEEYAWEKIYKIDHQTRFMDKRMKHFELRQIPHQRKYDDRKPRYIPRALRPHLPRNKGRNAKEFFP
;
A
#
# COMPACT_ATOMS: atom_id res chain seq x y z
N MET A 1 3.20 -26.62 -59.35
CA MET A 1 3.29 -27.81 -58.49
C MET A 1 4.00 -27.40 -57.19
N SER A 2 3.30 -26.78 -56.22
CA SER A 2 2.52 -27.44 -55.16
C SER A 2 3.36 -28.41 -54.32
N ILE A 3 3.76 -27.99 -53.11
CA ILE A 3 3.36 -28.56 -51.81
C ILE A 3 3.70 -27.51 -50.75
N ILE A 4 2.73 -26.65 -50.47
CA ILE A 4 2.70 -25.82 -49.26
C ILE A 4 1.96 -26.67 -48.23
N ARG A 5 2.68 -27.16 -47.20
CA ARG A 5 2.07 -27.87 -46.07
C ARG A 5 1.26 -26.89 -45.23
N TRP A 6 -0.05 -26.83 -45.51
CA TRP A 6 -1.04 -26.28 -44.61
C TRP A 6 -1.12 -27.16 -43.35
N LYS A 7 -0.68 -26.65 -42.19
CA LYS A 7 -1.15 -27.17 -40.90
C LYS A 7 -2.51 -26.55 -40.62
N LEU A 8 -3.54 -27.17 -41.20
CA LEU A 8 -4.93 -26.92 -40.84
C LEU A 8 -5.16 -27.34 -39.37
N SER A 9 -5.72 -26.38 -38.64
CA SER A 9 -6.75 -26.52 -37.59
C SER A 9 -6.69 -27.75 -36.68
N ARG A 10 -6.54 -27.56 -35.36
CA ARG A 10 -7.62 -27.06 -34.48
C ARG A 10 -8.99 -27.68 -34.80
N LEU A 11 -9.09 -29.01 -34.80
CA LEU A 11 -10.35 -29.75 -34.68
C LEU A 11 -10.16 -31.10 -33.95
N SER A 12 -9.27 -31.13 -32.96
CA SER A 12 -9.11 -32.28 -32.07
C SER A 12 -8.86 -31.85 -30.62
N GLN A 13 -9.67 -30.91 -30.13
CA GLN A 13 -10.05 -30.94 -28.72
C GLN A 13 -11.36 -31.71 -28.67
N LEU A 14 -11.25 -33.02 -28.87
CA LEU A 14 -12.22 -33.96 -28.32
C LEU A 14 -12.41 -33.53 -26.87
N ILE A 15 -13.66 -33.24 -26.52
CA ILE A 15 -14.14 -33.24 -25.15
C ILE A 15 -13.70 -34.59 -24.60
N LYS A 16 -12.56 -34.62 -23.90
CA LYS A 16 -12.24 -35.76 -23.07
C LYS A 16 -13.36 -35.76 -22.03
N PRO A 17 -14.24 -36.78 -21.98
CA PRO A 17 -15.11 -36.90 -20.82
C PRO A 17 -14.16 -36.89 -19.62
N LYS A 18 -14.37 -35.94 -18.70
CA LYS A 18 -13.81 -36.10 -17.36
C LYS A 18 -14.51 -37.34 -16.80
N ILE A 19 -13.89 -38.50 -17.03
CA ILE A 19 -14.19 -39.70 -16.26
C ILE A 19 -13.74 -39.32 -14.86
N PHE A 20 -14.71 -38.95 -14.02
CA PHE A 20 -14.51 -38.93 -12.58
C PHE A 20 -14.23 -40.38 -12.19
N PHE A 21 -12.95 -40.75 -12.19
CA PHE A 21 -12.55 -41.83 -11.30
C PHE A 21 -12.77 -41.28 -9.91
N SER A 22 -13.81 -41.76 -9.23
CA SER A 22 -13.86 -41.72 -7.79
C SER A 22 -12.56 -42.36 -7.32
N THR A 23 -11.67 -41.55 -6.76
CA THR A 23 -10.65 -42.08 -5.88
C THR A 23 -11.45 -42.62 -4.69
N VAL A 24 -11.75 -43.91 -4.73
CA VAL A 24 -12.29 -44.64 -3.59
C VAL A 24 -11.20 -44.53 -2.52
N SER A 25 -11.34 -43.56 -1.63
CA SER A 25 -10.62 -43.54 -0.38
C SER A 25 -10.98 -44.84 0.35
N ASN A 26 -9.98 -45.58 0.81
CA ASN A 26 -10.14 -46.79 1.63
C ASN A 26 -10.67 -46.45 3.05
N ASP A 27 -11.54 -45.46 3.16
CA ASP A 27 -12.28 -45.18 4.39
C ASP A 27 -13.51 -46.08 4.36
N SER A 28 -13.72 -46.84 5.43
CA SER A 28 -14.90 -47.68 5.60
C SER A 28 -16.16 -46.93 5.20
N GLU A 29 -16.83 -47.36 4.11
CA GLU A 29 -18.01 -46.70 3.51
C GLU A 29 -19.21 -46.57 4.47
N TYR A 30 -19.13 -47.18 5.66
CA TYR A 30 -20.15 -47.14 6.70
C TYR A 30 -19.60 -46.48 7.96
N THR A 31 -19.61 -45.15 8.00
CA THR A 31 -19.56 -44.41 9.26
C THR A 31 -20.91 -44.54 9.97
N ALA A 32 -20.92 -44.73 11.29
CA ALA A 32 -22.15 -44.89 12.08
C ALA A 32 -23.15 -43.72 11.93
N THR A 33 -22.64 -42.55 11.53
CA THR A 33 -23.43 -41.37 11.14
C THR A 33 -23.18 -41.05 9.66
N PRO A 34 -24.22 -40.80 8.84
CA PRO A 34 -24.03 -40.42 7.44
C PRO A 34 -23.35 -39.04 7.37
N GLN A 35 -22.18 -38.97 6.74
CA GLN A 35 -21.48 -37.72 6.45
C GLN A 35 -21.87 -37.24 5.06
N TYR A 36 -22.84 -36.34 4.98
CA TYR A 36 -23.22 -35.72 3.71
C TYR A 36 -22.21 -34.62 3.35
N PRO A 37 -21.86 -34.46 2.05
CA PRO A 37 -21.09 -33.31 1.61
C PRO A 37 -21.88 -32.01 1.83
N PRO A 38 -21.20 -30.86 2.00
CA PRO A 38 -21.88 -29.58 2.12
C PRO A 38 -22.70 -29.29 0.87
N ILE A 39 -23.93 -28.81 1.03
CA ILE A 39 -24.77 -28.35 -0.08
C ILE A 39 -24.21 -27.01 -0.56
N LEU A 40 -23.87 -26.93 -1.84
CA LEU A 40 -23.21 -25.76 -2.41
C LEU A 40 -24.13 -25.08 -3.43
N ASP A 41 -24.22 -23.75 -3.37
CA ASP A 41 -24.87 -22.97 -4.43
C ASP A 41 -24.03 -23.03 -5.72
N LEU A 42 -24.64 -23.57 -6.77
CA LEU A 42 -24.05 -23.75 -8.10
C LEU A 42 -24.21 -22.53 -9.00
N SER A 43 -24.83 -21.44 -8.51
CA SER A 43 -24.90 -20.17 -9.21
C SER A 43 -23.52 -19.68 -9.65
N PHE A 44 -23.44 -19.02 -10.80
CA PHE A 44 -22.17 -18.53 -11.35
C PHE A 44 -21.45 -17.59 -10.37
N LYS A 45 -22.20 -16.72 -9.68
CA LYS A 45 -21.68 -15.79 -8.67
C LYS A 45 -21.02 -16.54 -7.51
N LYS A 46 -21.73 -17.50 -6.90
CA LYS A 46 -21.18 -18.29 -5.78
C LYS A 46 -20.04 -19.22 -6.19
N LYS A 47 -20.03 -19.72 -7.43
CA LYS A 47 -18.88 -20.46 -7.95
C LYS A 47 -17.64 -19.56 -8.07
N LYS A 48 -17.80 -18.35 -8.63
CA LYS A 48 -16.69 -17.38 -8.77
C LYS A 48 -16.18 -16.88 -7.43
N GLU A 49 -17.07 -16.68 -6.47
CA GLU A 49 -16.73 -16.31 -5.11
C GLU A 49 -15.87 -17.39 -4.44
N ARG A 50 -16.26 -18.68 -4.56
CA ARG A 50 -15.45 -19.81 -4.05
C ARG A 50 -14.08 -19.90 -4.70
N GLU A 51 -14.01 -19.78 -6.03
CA GLU A 51 -12.71 -19.75 -6.74
C GLU A 51 -11.80 -18.63 -6.21
N ARG A 52 -12.34 -17.44 -5.94
CA ARG A 52 -11.57 -16.34 -5.33
C ARG A 52 -11.13 -16.66 -3.90
N ASN A 53 -12.05 -17.17 -3.07
CA ASN A 53 -11.76 -17.50 -1.67
C ASN A 53 -10.68 -18.59 -1.56
N GLU A 54 -10.70 -19.59 -2.45
CA GLU A 54 -9.64 -20.60 -2.55
C GLU A 54 -8.27 -19.96 -2.88
N ASP A 55 -8.24 -18.98 -3.79
CA ASP A 55 -7.01 -18.28 -4.14
C ASP A 55 -6.53 -17.37 -3.01
N HIS A 56 -7.44 -16.71 -2.28
CA HIS A 56 -7.11 -15.92 -1.10
C HIS A 56 -6.52 -16.79 0.01
N GLU A 57 -7.09 -17.97 0.25
CA GLU A 57 -6.59 -18.92 1.24
C GLU A 57 -5.21 -19.48 0.85
N LYS A 58 -4.96 -19.73 -0.44
CA LYS A 58 -3.61 -20.07 -0.92
C LYS A 58 -2.59 -18.98 -0.62
N ILE A 59 -2.96 -17.70 -0.78
CA ILE A 59 -2.07 -16.56 -0.45
C ILE A 59 -1.86 -16.47 1.07
N ARG A 60 -2.91 -16.71 1.86
CA ARG A 60 -2.85 -16.74 3.33
C ARG A 60 -1.88 -17.80 3.84
N GLN A 61 -1.85 -18.98 3.23
CA GLN A 61 -0.99 -20.11 3.63
C GLN A 61 0.50 -19.97 3.26
N VAL A 62 0.86 -19.00 2.42
CA VAL A 62 2.27 -18.76 2.06
C VAL A 62 3.08 -18.38 3.30
N LYS A 63 4.27 -18.97 3.45
CA LYS A 63 5.07 -18.95 4.69
C LYS A 63 5.72 -17.62 5.00
N THR A 64 6.42 -17.03 4.03
CA THR A 64 7.23 -15.82 4.25
C THR A 64 6.60 -14.56 3.65
N VAL A 65 7.04 -13.39 4.13
CA VAL A 65 6.63 -12.08 3.62
C VAL A 65 6.94 -11.94 2.13
N GLU A 66 8.16 -12.29 1.71
CA GLU A 66 8.60 -12.15 0.33
C GLU A 66 7.85 -13.08 -0.62
N GLU A 67 7.62 -14.34 -0.20
CA GLU A 67 6.83 -15.28 -0.98
C GLU A 67 5.38 -14.79 -1.11
N LYS A 68 4.77 -14.22 -0.06
CA LYS A 68 3.42 -13.63 -0.14
C LYS A 68 3.38 -12.51 -1.18
N GLN A 69 4.35 -11.58 -1.16
CA GLN A 69 4.42 -10.48 -2.13
C GLN A 69 4.66 -10.97 -3.57
N ILE A 70 5.45 -12.04 -3.75
CA ILE A 70 5.60 -12.71 -5.05
C ILE A 70 4.27 -13.31 -5.48
N LYS A 71 3.58 -14.04 -4.59
CA LYS A 71 2.31 -14.72 -4.86
C LYS A 71 1.22 -13.74 -5.29
N LEU A 72 1.12 -12.58 -4.64
CA LEU A 72 0.18 -11.51 -5.01
C LEU A 72 0.36 -11.06 -6.47
N ASN A 73 1.59 -11.10 -6.99
CA ASN A 73 1.92 -10.67 -8.35
C ASN A 73 1.90 -11.80 -9.39
N MET A 74 1.81 -13.06 -8.96
CA MET A 74 1.79 -14.23 -9.86
C MET A 74 0.72 -14.18 -10.96
N PRO A 75 -0.51 -13.70 -10.71
CA PRO A 75 -1.56 -13.72 -11.73
C PRO A 75 -1.28 -12.88 -12.98
N ARG A 76 -0.40 -11.87 -12.92
CA ARG A 76 -0.17 -10.93 -14.02
C ARG A 76 1.32 -10.64 -14.23
N TYR A 77 1.85 -11.06 -15.37
CA TYR A 77 3.26 -10.86 -15.74
C TYR A 77 3.67 -9.38 -15.80
N TYR A 78 2.83 -8.55 -16.43
CA TYR A 78 3.08 -7.11 -16.63
C TYR A 78 2.63 -6.24 -15.45
N GLY A 79 2.11 -6.84 -14.38
CA GLY A 79 1.44 -6.13 -13.30
C GLY A 79 -0.03 -5.82 -13.61
N PHE A 80 -0.58 -4.91 -12.85
CA PHE A 80 -2.00 -4.56 -12.80
C PHE A 80 -2.17 -3.09 -13.19
N LYS A 81 -3.38 -2.75 -13.67
CA LYS A 81 -3.77 -1.35 -13.79
C LYS A 81 -4.15 -0.83 -12.41
N ILE A 82 -3.42 0.18 -11.93
CA ILE A 82 -3.49 0.70 -10.56
C ILE A 82 -3.75 2.20 -10.60
N TYR A 83 -4.57 2.70 -9.66
CA TYR A 83 -4.73 4.14 -9.40
C TYR A 83 -3.60 4.65 -8.52
N MET A 84 -2.97 5.74 -8.95
CA MET A 84 -1.75 6.25 -8.34
C MET A 84 -2.05 7.42 -7.40
N PHE A 85 -1.89 7.20 -6.10
CA PHE A 85 -1.86 8.26 -5.09
C PHE A 85 -0.42 8.66 -4.82
N HIS A 86 0.00 9.77 -5.41
CA HIS A 86 1.27 10.40 -5.06
C HIS A 86 1.09 11.29 -3.82
N GLU A 87 2.05 11.30 -2.91
CA GLU A 87 2.03 12.20 -1.75
C GLU A 87 1.97 13.67 -2.17
N ASN A 88 2.68 14.03 -3.25
CA ASN A 88 2.81 15.42 -3.71
C ASN A 88 1.65 15.88 -4.60
N GLU A 89 0.79 14.97 -5.07
CA GLU A 89 -0.31 15.29 -5.97
C GLU A 89 -1.63 15.04 -5.25
N ILE A 90 -2.34 16.11 -4.95
CA ILE A 90 -3.63 16.03 -4.28
C ILE A 90 -4.65 16.76 -5.15
N PRO A 91 -5.59 16.03 -5.76
CA PRO A 91 -6.66 16.65 -6.53
C PRO A 91 -7.63 17.48 -5.68
N TYR A 92 -8.49 18.21 -6.38
CA TYR A 92 -9.62 18.93 -5.78
C TYR A 92 -10.68 17.94 -5.29
N ASN A 93 -11.24 18.15 -4.09
CA ASN A 93 -12.32 17.37 -3.50
C ASN A 93 -12.05 15.85 -3.43
N ASP A 94 -10.85 15.47 -3.00
CA ASP A 94 -10.38 14.07 -2.94
C ASP A 94 -10.56 13.40 -1.55
N LEU A 95 -11.05 14.14 -0.56
CA LEU A 95 -11.19 13.65 0.82
C LEU A 95 -12.18 12.48 0.92
N ASP A 96 -13.35 12.61 0.31
CA ASP A 96 -14.39 11.57 0.33
C ASP A 96 -13.89 10.27 -0.31
N LEU A 97 -13.17 10.37 -1.43
CA LEU A 97 -12.56 9.20 -2.05
C LEU A 97 -11.55 8.56 -1.09
N ALA A 98 -10.67 9.35 -0.48
CA ALA A 98 -9.67 8.84 0.46
C ALA A 98 -10.31 8.12 1.66
N GLN A 99 -11.36 8.69 2.25
CA GLN A 99 -12.13 8.07 3.32
C GLN A 99 -12.80 6.77 2.85
N TYR A 100 -13.38 6.76 1.66
CA TYR A 100 -14.03 5.58 1.09
C TYR A 100 -13.04 4.44 0.84
N VAL A 101 -11.96 4.70 0.09
CA VAL A 101 -11.00 3.65 -0.34
C VAL A 101 -10.13 3.12 0.78
N THR A 102 -10.11 3.79 1.94
CA THR A 102 -9.43 3.35 3.16
C THR A 102 -10.41 2.93 4.26
N ARG A 103 -11.73 3.06 4.01
CA ARG A 103 -12.79 2.85 5.00
C ARG A 103 -12.51 3.58 6.32
N THR A 104 -12.18 4.87 6.22
CA THR A 104 -11.78 5.71 7.36
C THR A 104 -12.87 6.72 7.73
N HIS A 105 -13.26 6.73 8.99
CA HIS A 105 -13.99 7.83 9.61
C HIS A 105 -12.99 8.89 10.12
N LEU A 106 -13.18 10.14 9.72
CA LEU A 106 -12.33 11.26 10.14
C LEU A 106 -13.03 12.02 11.26
N VAL A 107 -12.35 12.17 12.39
CA VAL A 107 -12.76 13.00 13.51
C VAL A 107 -11.84 14.22 13.54
N VAL A 108 -12.39 15.41 13.31
CA VAL A 108 -11.64 16.67 13.36
C VAL A 108 -12.03 17.42 14.63
N ASP A 109 -11.12 17.40 15.60
CA ASP A 109 -11.29 18.10 16.86
C ASP A 109 -10.25 19.23 16.96
N ASN A 110 -10.68 20.38 17.51
CA ASN A 110 -9.76 21.47 17.83
C ASN A 110 -8.80 21.06 18.95
N ASP A 111 -9.32 20.31 19.91
CA ASP A 111 -8.60 19.78 21.04
C ASP A 111 -7.86 18.49 20.68
N PHE A 112 -6.80 18.24 21.42
CA PHE A 112 -6.02 17.02 21.24
C PHE A 112 -6.83 15.84 21.73
N HIS A 113 -6.82 14.71 20.99
CA HIS A 113 -7.61 13.55 21.36
C HIS A 113 -7.37 13.15 22.84
N ASN A 114 -8.46 12.96 23.60
CA ASN A 114 -8.44 12.76 25.06
C ASN A 114 -7.48 11.66 25.53
N TYR A 115 -7.22 10.66 24.69
CA TYR A 115 -6.20 9.63 24.90
C TYR A 115 -4.86 10.20 25.41
N TYR A 116 -4.44 11.34 24.86
CA TYR A 116 -3.16 11.95 25.15
C TYR A 116 -3.15 12.82 26.42
N GLU A 117 -4.28 13.07 27.06
CA GLU A 117 -4.34 13.74 28.35
C GLU A 117 -3.72 12.88 29.45
N ASN A 118 -3.81 11.55 29.30
CA ASN A 118 -3.26 10.57 30.24
C ASN A 118 -1.73 10.43 30.14
N ILE A 119 -1.10 11.00 29.10
CA ILE A 119 0.35 10.95 28.91
C ILE A 119 0.97 12.06 29.74
N GLY A 120 1.57 11.69 30.87
CA GLY A 120 2.25 12.61 31.77
C GLY A 120 3.47 13.25 31.11
N VAL A 121 3.49 14.57 31.04
CA VAL A 121 4.65 15.35 30.57
C VAL A 121 5.21 16.16 31.74
N ASN A 122 6.53 16.13 31.93
CA ASN A 122 7.19 16.91 32.97
C ASN A 122 7.38 18.38 32.52
N ASN A 123 6.73 19.32 33.21
CA ASN A 123 6.78 20.75 32.90
C ASN A 123 8.20 21.35 32.88
N ALA A 124 9.10 20.89 33.77
CA ALA A 124 10.48 21.36 33.77
C ALA A 124 11.26 20.91 32.51
N ALA A 125 10.92 19.75 31.96
CA ALA A 125 11.49 19.29 30.70
C ALA A 125 10.97 20.13 29.52
N ILE A 126 9.70 20.55 29.55
CA ILE A 126 9.09 21.40 28.51
C ILE A 126 9.80 22.75 28.40
N GLU A 127 10.11 23.41 29.51
CA GLU A 127 10.84 24.69 29.49
C GLU A 127 12.24 24.56 28.89
N THR A 128 12.97 23.51 29.26
CA THR A 128 14.30 23.23 28.69
C THR A 128 14.20 22.90 27.20
N LEU A 129 13.19 22.13 26.81
CA LEU A 129 12.88 21.79 25.42
C LEU A 129 12.58 23.04 24.60
N LYS A 130 11.76 23.94 25.13
CA LYS A 130 11.38 25.20 24.49
C LYS A 130 12.62 26.02 24.15
N GLN A 131 13.56 26.19 25.09
CA GLN A 131 14.79 26.94 24.85
C GLN A 131 15.62 26.34 23.71
N GLN A 132 15.84 25.02 23.72
CA GLN A 132 16.63 24.34 22.68
C GLN A 132 15.92 24.34 21.32
N ILE A 133 14.59 24.22 21.29
CA ILE A 133 13.82 24.26 20.06
C ILE A 133 13.86 25.66 19.44
N VAL A 134 13.71 26.72 20.25
CA VAL A 134 13.83 28.09 19.75
C VAL A 134 15.21 28.34 19.15
N GLU A 135 16.28 27.91 19.82
CA GLU A 135 17.65 28.02 19.30
C GLU A 135 17.82 27.24 17.98
N ALA A 136 17.31 26.00 17.93
CA ALA A 136 17.37 25.17 16.72
C ALA A 136 16.58 25.79 15.55
N LEU A 137 15.41 26.37 15.80
CA LEU A 137 14.61 27.05 14.79
C LEU A 137 15.33 28.26 14.22
N LEU A 138 15.91 29.10 15.09
CA LEU A 138 16.69 30.27 14.66
C LEU A 138 17.88 29.85 13.81
N LEU A 139 18.62 28.81 14.24
CA LEU A 139 19.79 28.32 13.52
C LEU A 139 19.42 27.81 12.12
N GLU A 140 18.40 26.96 12.00
CA GLU A 140 18.05 26.33 10.72
C GLU A 140 17.38 27.31 9.76
N VAL A 141 16.43 28.13 10.24
CA VAL A 141 15.68 29.04 9.37
C VAL A 141 16.57 30.20 8.90
N ASP A 142 17.26 30.90 9.82
CA ASP A 142 18.14 32.00 9.43
C ASP A 142 19.42 31.51 8.78
N GLY A 143 19.96 30.37 9.22
CA GLY A 143 21.12 29.74 8.60
C GLY A 143 20.84 29.35 7.16
N TYR A 144 19.69 28.71 6.89
CA TYR A 144 19.28 28.38 5.54
C TYR A 144 19.10 29.63 4.68
N ARG A 145 18.38 30.66 5.16
CA ARG A 145 18.20 31.91 4.40
C ARG A 145 19.54 32.52 3.98
N LYS A 146 20.49 32.63 4.90
CA LYS A 146 21.84 33.14 4.61
C LYS A 146 22.61 32.27 3.61
N LEU A 147 22.57 30.94 3.77
CA LEU A 147 23.22 30.01 2.85
C LEU A 147 22.62 30.06 1.44
N HIS A 148 21.30 30.13 1.35
CA HIS A 148 20.56 30.24 0.11
C HIS A 148 20.90 31.54 -0.63
N ASP A 149 20.88 32.68 0.08
CA ASP A 149 21.26 33.98 -0.46
C ASP A 149 22.70 34.01 -0.98
N LEU A 150 23.61 33.30 -0.30
CA LEU A 150 25.01 33.17 -0.72
C LEU A 150 25.17 32.27 -1.96
N ARG A 151 24.42 31.18 -2.05
CA ARG A 151 24.53 30.20 -3.15
C ARG A 151 23.76 30.57 -4.40
N LYS A 152 22.79 31.50 -4.31
CA LYS A 152 21.92 31.91 -5.42
C LYS A 152 21.30 30.70 -6.14
N GLU A 153 20.79 29.76 -5.36
CA GLU A 153 20.12 28.57 -5.90
C GLU A 153 18.73 28.96 -6.43
N ASP A 154 18.42 28.62 -7.68
CA ASP A 154 17.10 28.87 -8.30
C ASP A 154 16.12 27.76 -7.89
N PHE A 155 15.68 27.75 -6.62
CA PHE A 155 14.66 26.82 -6.16
C PHE A 155 13.24 27.38 -6.31
N SER A 156 12.30 26.49 -6.63
CA SER A 156 10.86 26.81 -6.56
C SER A 156 10.44 27.06 -5.10
N SER A 157 9.34 27.78 -4.90
CA SER A 157 8.80 28.04 -3.56
C SER A 157 8.48 26.76 -2.78
N GLU A 158 8.00 25.73 -3.48
CA GLU A 158 7.77 24.40 -2.90
C GLU A 158 9.08 23.77 -2.39
N GLU A 159 10.13 23.80 -3.20
CA GLU A 159 11.42 23.18 -2.86
C GLU A 159 12.06 23.88 -1.67
N VAL A 160 12.02 25.21 -1.63
CA VAL A 160 12.47 26.01 -0.48
C VAL A 160 11.74 25.60 0.80
N GLU A 161 10.41 25.54 0.75
CA GLU A 161 9.59 25.15 1.89
C GLU A 161 9.90 23.71 2.36
N ASN A 162 10.10 22.79 1.40
CA ASN A 162 10.43 21.41 1.70
C ASN A 162 11.83 21.24 2.32
N VAL A 163 12.81 22.03 1.87
CA VAL A 163 14.17 21.99 2.43
C VAL A 163 14.19 22.56 3.85
N ILE A 164 13.57 23.72 4.07
CA ILE A 164 13.45 24.33 5.41
C ILE A 164 12.70 23.38 6.35
N GLY A 165 11.55 22.87 5.94
CA GLY A 165 10.77 21.91 6.73
C GLY A 165 11.56 20.66 7.08
N SER A 166 12.33 20.11 6.13
CA SER A 166 13.20 18.96 6.36
C SER A 166 14.28 19.24 7.41
N CYS A 167 14.95 20.38 7.33
CA CYS A 167 16.00 20.77 8.29
C CYS A 167 15.41 20.97 9.69
N VAL A 168 14.31 21.73 9.81
CA VAL A 168 13.62 21.97 11.08
C VAL A 168 13.16 20.67 11.71
N VAL A 169 12.48 19.79 10.95
CA VAL A 169 11.98 18.51 11.46
C VAL A 169 13.12 17.61 11.97
N LYS A 170 14.25 17.55 11.24
CA LYS A 170 15.41 16.76 11.68
C LYS A 170 15.96 17.28 13.01
N GLN A 171 16.05 18.60 13.18
CA GLN A 171 16.51 19.19 14.43
C GLN A 171 15.50 18.99 15.56
N LEU A 172 14.21 19.19 15.31
CA LEU A 172 13.16 18.93 16.29
C LEU A 172 13.22 17.49 16.77
N ASN A 173 13.29 16.53 15.85
CA ASN A 173 13.41 15.10 16.19
C ASN A 173 14.67 14.82 17.01
N ARG A 174 15.82 15.42 16.65
CA ARG A 174 17.07 15.27 17.40
C ARG A 174 16.94 15.80 18.83
N VAL A 175 16.42 17.01 19.00
CA VAL A 175 16.26 17.66 20.32
C VAL A 175 15.27 16.89 21.19
N LEU A 176 14.10 16.54 20.65
CA LEU A 176 13.06 15.80 21.35
C LEU A 176 13.56 14.42 21.79
N THR A 177 14.16 13.65 20.88
CA THR A 177 14.67 12.31 21.20
C THR A 177 15.77 12.37 22.26
N ASN A 178 16.73 13.29 22.15
CA ASN A 178 17.86 13.39 23.07
C ASN A 178 17.46 13.82 24.50
N LEU A 179 16.43 14.65 24.64
CA LEU A 179 15.99 15.13 25.94
C LEU A 179 14.99 14.16 26.58
N LEU A 180 14.07 13.61 25.78
CA LEU A 180 13.03 12.71 26.26
C LEU A 180 13.54 11.29 26.51
N CYS A 181 14.64 10.85 25.89
CA CYS A 181 15.18 9.50 26.12
C CYS A 181 15.58 9.23 27.57
N ARG A 182 15.87 10.28 28.37
CA ARG A 182 16.19 10.16 29.79
C ARG A 182 14.99 9.74 30.63
N THR A 183 13.79 10.15 30.24
CA THR A 183 12.54 9.84 30.93
C THR A 183 11.78 8.68 30.27
N HIS A 184 11.96 8.51 28.97
CA HIS A 184 11.24 7.54 28.14
C HIS A 184 12.23 6.61 27.44
N THR A 185 12.41 5.42 28.00
CA THR A 185 13.41 4.45 27.52
C THR A 185 13.10 3.91 26.12
N HIS A 186 11.82 3.88 25.70
CA HIS A 186 11.43 3.41 24.36
C HIS A 186 12.03 4.26 23.23
N LEU A 187 12.37 5.52 23.50
CA LEU A 187 13.03 6.39 22.53
C LEU A 187 14.50 6.02 22.29
N ILE A 188 15.16 5.38 23.26
CA ILE A 188 16.54 4.90 23.10
C ILE A 188 16.58 3.75 22.08
N ASP A 189 15.62 2.84 22.18
CA ASP A 189 15.48 1.69 21.29
C ASP A 189 14.78 2.05 19.96
N SER A 190 14.39 3.32 19.77
CA SER A 190 13.70 3.73 18.55
C SER A 190 14.66 3.93 17.39
N GLN A 191 14.21 3.56 16.19
CA GLN A 191 14.97 3.74 14.96
C GLN A 191 14.43 4.93 14.16
N VAL A 192 15.32 5.83 13.77
CA VAL A 192 15.02 7.03 12.97
C VAL A 192 15.48 6.82 11.53
N ASP A 193 14.55 6.93 10.58
CA ASP A 193 14.88 6.92 9.15
C ASP A 193 14.59 8.29 8.51
N TYR A 194 15.49 8.72 7.62
CA TYR A 194 15.35 9.98 6.88
C TYR A 194 14.94 9.69 5.43
N ASN A 195 13.88 10.35 4.96
CA ASN A 195 13.33 10.14 3.61
C ASN A 195 13.12 8.67 3.21
N PRO A 196 12.53 7.82 4.07
CA PRO A 196 12.26 6.43 3.69
C PRO A 196 11.28 6.36 2.52
N ARG A 197 11.42 5.32 1.70
CA ARG A 197 10.48 5.03 0.61
C ARG A 197 9.27 4.28 1.17
N ILE A 198 8.11 4.92 1.18
CA ILE A 198 6.85 4.28 1.54
C ILE A 198 6.06 3.99 0.27
N GLU A 199 5.76 2.71 0.03
CA GLU A 199 4.85 2.27 -1.02
C GLU A 199 3.86 1.27 -0.45
N SER A 200 2.59 1.40 -0.79
CA SER A 200 1.53 0.56 -0.25
C SER A 200 0.46 0.36 -1.30
N THR A 201 0.14 -0.89 -1.62
CA THR A 201 -0.88 -1.26 -2.60
C THR A 201 -1.97 -2.09 -1.93
N TRP A 202 -3.23 -1.70 -2.13
CA TRP A 202 -4.38 -2.44 -1.63
C TRP A 202 -5.50 -2.49 -2.67
N GLN A 203 -6.41 -3.44 -2.48
CA GLN A 203 -7.59 -3.65 -3.32
C GLN A 203 -8.82 -3.09 -2.62
N CYS A 204 -9.56 -2.24 -3.31
CA CYS A 204 -10.82 -1.67 -2.86
C CYS A 204 -11.96 -2.10 -3.80
N GLY A 205 -13.06 -2.58 -3.23
CA GLY A 205 -14.29 -2.92 -3.95
C GLY A 205 -15.27 -1.75 -4.07
N GLY A 206 -16.49 -2.05 -4.50
CA GLY A 206 -17.63 -1.12 -4.47
C GLY A 206 -17.64 -0.02 -5.55
N LEU A 207 -16.63 0.05 -6.42
CA LEU A 207 -16.56 1.05 -7.49
C LEU A 207 -17.34 0.63 -8.74
N SER A 208 -17.85 1.62 -9.47
CA SER A 208 -18.64 1.39 -10.67
C SER A 208 -17.80 0.75 -11.79
N PRO A 209 -18.36 -0.21 -12.54
CA PRO A 209 -17.65 -0.82 -13.66
C PRO A 209 -17.47 0.18 -14.82
N PRO A 210 -16.30 0.19 -15.48
CA PRO A 210 -16.04 1.02 -16.64
C PRO A 210 -16.78 0.45 -17.84
N GLU A 211 -17.00 1.29 -18.84
CA GLU A 211 -17.82 0.94 -20.01
C GLU A 211 -17.34 -0.33 -20.73
N LYS A 212 -16.03 -0.59 -20.79
CA LYS A 212 -15.50 -1.84 -21.37
C LYS A 212 -15.98 -3.09 -20.62
N VAL A 213 -16.09 -3.02 -19.30
CA VAL A 213 -16.58 -4.14 -18.47
C VAL A 213 -18.09 -4.27 -18.61
N LYS A 214 -18.83 -3.16 -18.58
CA LYS A 214 -20.28 -3.15 -18.81
C LYS A 214 -20.63 -3.75 -20.16
N SER A 215 -19.99 -3.26 -21.22
CA SER A 215 -20.13 -3.78 -22.58
C SER A 215 -19.84 -5.28 -22.64
N TYR A 216 -18.73 -5.76 -22.07
CA TYR A 216 -18.44 -7.20 -22.02
C TYR A 216 -19.56 -8.02 -21.35
N ARG A 217 -20.11 -7.53 -20.23
CA ARG A 217 -21.22 -8.19 -19.51
C ARG A 217 -22.52 -8.18 -20.31
N ARG A 218 -22.85 -7.09 -21.03
CA ARG A 218 -24.04 -7.02 -21.91
C ARG A 218 -24.05 -8.07 -23.01
N HIS A 219 -22.88 -8.39 -23.57
CA HIS A 219 -22.76 -9.35 -24.67
C HIS A 219 -22.99 -10.80 -24.24
N LEU A 220 -22.95 -11.10 -22.94
CA LEU A 220 -23.14 -12.44 -22.39
C LEU A 220 -24.49 -12.51 -21.68
N GLU A 221 -25.43 -13.29 -22.22
CA GLU A 221 -26.82 -13.36 -21.71
C GLU A 221 -26.91 -13.65 -20.21
N TRP A 222 -26.10 -14.58 -19.70
CA TRP A 222 -26.05 -14.93 -18.28
C TRP A 222 -25.34 -13.91 -17.38
N MET A 223 -24.77 -12.83 -17.94
CA MET A 223 -24.13 -11.73 -17.18
C MET A 223 -24.88 -10.41 -17.27
N LYS A 224 -25.94 -10.31 -18.08
CA LYS A 224 -26.70 -9.06 -18.27
C LYS A 224 -27.24 -8.50 -16.94
N SER A 225 -27.73 -9.37 -16.05
CA SER A 225 -28.21 -8.95 -14.72
C SER A 225 -27.13 -8.37 -13.81
N MET A 226 -25.85 -8.66 -14.10
CA MET A 226 -24.68 -8.23 -13.33
C MET A 226 -23.94 -7.07 -14.01
N GLU A 227 -24.56 -6.39 -14.98
CA GLU A 227 -23.93 -5.32 -15.76
C GLU A 227 -23.32 -4.24 -14.85
N GLU A 228 -24.12 -3.75 -13.91
CA GLU A 228 -23.78 -2.68 -12.97
C GLU A 228 -23.07 -3.16 -11.70
N ASP A 229 -22.81 -4.47 -11.58
CA ASP A 229 -22.16 -5.02 -10.38
C ASP A 229 -20.80 -4.32 -10.15
N PRO A 230 -20.52 -3.89 -8.91
CA PRO A 230 -19.29 -3.20 -8.60
C PRO A 230 -18.07 -4.07 -8.89
N VAL A 231 -16.93 -3.40 -9.06
CA VAL A 231 -15.67 -4.04 -9.42
C VAL A 231 -14.55 -3.59 -8.53
N ASP A 232 -13.64 -4.51 -8.26
CA ASP A 232 -12.46 -4.23 -7.46
C ASP A 232 -11.42 -3.46 -8.26
N ARG A 233 -10.74 -2.54 -7.58
CA ARG A 233 -9.65 -1.73 -8.11
C ARG A 233 -8.48 -1.72 -7.15
N LEU A 234 -7.29 -1.62 -7.74
CA LEU A 234 -6.05 -1.49 -6.99
C LEU A 234 -5.69 -0.02 -6.90
N PHE A 235 -5.35 0.39 -5.69
CA PHE A 235 -4.82 1.71 -5.37
C PHE A 235 -3.40 1.56 -4.87
N THR A 236 -2.53 2.52 -5.18
CA THR A 236 -1.18 2.54 -4.64
C THR A 236 -0.81 3.92 -4.17
N TYR A 237 -0.36 4.00 -2.93
CA TYR A 237 0.23 5.20 -2.36
C TYR A 237 1.76 5.15 -2.51
N ILE A 238 2.34 6.26 -2.93
CA ILE A 238 3.80 6.47 -2.97
C ILE A 238 4.14 7.74 -2.22
N GLY A 239 4.89 7.59 -1.12
CA GLY A 239 5.29 8.68 -0.25
C GLY A 239 6.76 8.62 0.16
N ARG A 240 7.27 9.78 0.60
CA ARG A 240 8.61 10.01 1.13
C ARG A 240 8.54 11.05 2.25
N PRO A 241 8.17 10.63 3.48
CA PRO A 241 8.14 11.52 4.65
C PRO A 241 9.54 12.08 4.94
N TYR A 242 9.63 13.19 5.69
CA TYR A 242 10.92 13.72 6.14
C TYR A 242 11.65 12.75 7.06
N VAL A 243 10.94 12.28 8.09
CA VAL A 243 11.44 11.46 9.17
C VAL A 243 10.37 10.44 9.55
N THR A 244 10.78 9.21 9.82
CA THR A 244 9.94 8.21 10.48
C THR A 244 10.65 7.66 11.70
N LEU A 245 9.90 7.49 12.79
CA LEU A 245 10.33 6.85 14.02
C LEU A 245 9.68 5.46 14.10
N ARG A 246 10.50 4.43 14.31
CA ARG A 246 10.06 3.03 14.41
C ARG A 246 10.46 2.40 15.73
N SER A 247 9.71 1.38 16.14
CA SER A 247 9.94 0.57 17.33
C SER A 247 9.82 -0.92 17.05
N ASN A 248 10.31 -1.70 18.00
CA ASN A 248 10.18 -3.15 18.04
C ASN A 248 8.76 -3.62 18.42
N GLN A 249 8.00 -2.80 19.14
CA GLN A 249 6.64 -3.07 19.62
C GLN A 249 5.64 -2.07 19.03
N PRO A 250 4.36 -2.45 18.85
CA PRO A 250 3.34 -1.55 18.34
C PRO A 250 2.90 -0.52 19.40
N LEU A 251 2.29 0.57 18.95
CA LEU A 251 1.52 1.45 19.82
C LEU A 251 0.26 0.75 20.35
N SER A 252 -0.19 1.16 21.52
CA SER A 252 -1.45 0.70 22.13
C SER A 252 -2.65 1.13 21.29
N PRO A 253 -3.74 0.33 21.26
CA PRO A 253 -4.96 0.74 20.58
C PRO A 253 -5.62 1.87 21.38
N ILE A 254 -6.24 2.79 20.66
CA ILE A 254 -6.94 3.94 21.25
C ILE A 254 -8.40 3.57 21.50
N VAL A 255 -9.05 2.97 20.50
CA VAL A 255 -10.42 2.48 20.60
C VAL A 255 -10.46 0.96 20.64
N SER A 256 -11.51 0.42 21.26
CA SER A 256 -11.80 -1.01 21.30
C SER A 256 -12.31 -1.52 19.94
N ALA A 257 -12.33 -2.85 19.75
CA ALA A 257 -12.88 -3.47 18.55
C ALA A 257 -14.39 -3.21 18.39
N GLU A 258 -15.14 -3.19 19.50
CA GLU A 258 -16.59 -2.93 19.50
C GLU A 258 -16.90 -1.49 19.05
N GLU A 259 -16.11 -0.52 19.53
CA GLU A 259 -16.25 0.87 19.14
C GLU A 259 -15.91 1.10 17.65
N ALA A 260 -14.93 0.35 17.13
CA ALA A 260 -14.59 0.39 15.70
C ALA A 260 -15.70 -0.18 14.79
N GLU A 261 -16.63 -0.97 15.33
CA GLU A 261 -17.79 -1.52 14.62
C GLU A 261 -19.05 -0.64 14.76
N ASN A 262 -18.94 0.50 15.47
CA ASN A 262 -20.07 1.37 15.72
C ASN A 262 -20.65 1.94 14.41
N THR A 263 -21.97 1.83 14.29
CA THR A 263 -22.72 2.34 13.14
C THR A 263 -22.67 3.87 13.04
N SER A 264 -22.47 4.59 14.15
CA SER A 264 -22.37 6.06 14.17
C SER A 264 -21.17 6.63 13.43
N LEU A 265 -20.13 5.82 13.19
CA LEU A 265 -18.94 6.24 12.44
C LEU A 265 -19.27 6.31 10.95
N GLU A 266 -19.74 7.47 10.47
CA GLU A 266 -20.15 7.62 9.08
C GLU A 266 -18.95 7.72 8.12
N ILE A 267 -19.01 7.01 6.99
CA ILE A 267 -17.99 7.06 5.95
C ILE A 267 -18.68 7.51 4.65
N PRO A 268 -18.16 8.53 3.96
CA PRO A 268 -18.74 8.98 2.70
C PRO A 268 -18.70 7.86 1.66
N THR A 269 -19.77 7.72 0.90
CA THR A 269 -19.85 6.72 -0.17
C THR A 269 -19.30 7.28 -1.47
N TRP A 270 -18.34 6.59 -2.09
CA TRP A 270 -17.79 6.97 -3.39
C TRP A 270 -17.91 5.81 -4.39
N ARG A 271 -18.62 6.00 -5.50
CA ARG A 271 -18.79 4.95 -6.52
C ARG A 271 -18.18 5.28 -7.88
N TYR A 272 -17.74 6.51 -8.10
CA TYR A 272 -17.26 6.98 -9.40
C TYR A 272 -15.83 6.48 -9.71
N ASP A 273 -15.46 6.40 -11.00
CA ASP A 273 -14.06 6.10 -11.38
C ASP A 273 -13.15 7.23 -10.88
N PRO A 274 -12.14 6.97 -10.04
CA PRO A 274 -11.25 8.01 -9.49
C PRO A 274 -10.59 8.94 -10.53
N ARG A 275 -10.54 8.52 -11.80
CA ARG A 275 -10.11 9.39 -12.90
C ARG A 275 -10.96 10.65 -13.07
N VAL A 276 -12.19 10.69 -12.58
CA VAL A 276 -13.01 11.91 -12.58
C VAL A 276 -12.41 13.02 -11.72
N LEU A 277 -11.64 12.65 -10.69
CA LEU A 277 -10.89 13.57 -9.85
C LEU A 277 -9.51 13.89 -10.44
N GLY A 278 -9.14 13.35 -11.60
CA GLY A 278 -7.81 13.53 -12.19
C GLY A 278 -6.75 12.56 -11.67
N ILE A 279 -7.12 11.52 -10.92
CA ILE A 279 -6.18 10.49 -10.46
C ILE A 279 -5.71 9.65 -11.65
N ALA A 280 -4.39 9.66 -11.86
CA ALA A 280 -3.76 8.90 -12.94
C ALA A 280 -3.79 7.38 -12.67
N THR A 281 -3.74 6.60 -13.75
CA THR A 281 -3.58 5.15 -13.68
C THR A 281 -2.30 4.72 -14.36
N ASP A 282 -1.57 3.80 -13.74
CA ASP A 282 -0.35 3.21 -14.28
C ASP A 282 -0.42 1.67 -14.26
N TYR A 283 0.40 1.00 -15.07
CA TYR A 283 0.56 -0.45 -15.04
C TYR A 283 1.76 -0.82 -14.17
N ARG A 284 1.50 -1.31 -12.95
CA ARG A 284 2.54 -1.63 -11.95
C ARG A 284 2.25 -2.92 -11.21
N ARG A 285 3.26 -3.44 -10.54
CA ARG A 285 3.11 -4.58 -9.61
C ARG A 285 2.56 -4.10 -8.27
N ILE A 286 1.93 -5.03 -7.56
CA ILE A 286 1.51 -4.83 -6.17
C ILE A 286 2.79 -4.77 -5.32
N VAL A 287 3.04 -3.64 -4.66
CA VAL A 287 4.27 -3.39 -3.90
C VAL A 287 3.93 -2.79 -2.55
N ASN A 288 4.50 -3.39 -1.50
CA ASN A 288 4.33 -2.95 -0.12
C ASN A 288 5.72 -2.81 0.56
N ILE A 289 6.14 -1.57 0.80
CA ILE A 289 7.42 -1.19 1.39
C ILE A 289 7.13 -0.12 2.46
N PRO A 290 7.30 -0.42 3.75
CA PRO A 290 7.04 0.52 4.85
C PRO A 290 8.21 1.50 5.12
N GLY A 291 9.30 1.41 4.36
CA GLY A 291 10.53 2.18 4.58
C GLY A 291 11.77 1.32 4.87
N PHE A 292 11.57 0.05 5.24
CA PHE A 292 12.61 -0.92 5.55
C PHE A 292 12.38 -2.25 4.81
N TRP A 293 13.39 -3.12 4.82
CA TRP A 293 13.31 -4.46 4.22
C TRP A 293 12.85 -5.50 5.24
N PRO A 294 12.19 -6.59 4.80
CA PRO A 294 11.92 -7.73 5.67
C PRO A 294 13.21 -8.19 6.37
N GLY A 295 13.15 -8.36 7.69
CA GLY A 295 14.30 -8.76 8.51
C GLY A 295 14.66 -7.74 9.58
N ASP A 296 14.24 -6.49 9.42
CA ASP A 296 14.42 -5.46 10.44
C ASP A 296 13.65 -5.81 11.73
N ALA A 297 14.26 -5.52 12.88
CA ALA A 297 13.66 -5.71 14.19
C ALA A 297 12.60 -4.65 14.51
N HIS A 298 12.80 -3.40 14.06
CA HIS A 298 11.92 -2.26 14.34
C HIS A 298 10.78 -2.18 13.32
N LYS A 299 9.81 -3.09 13.42
CA LYS A 299 8.78 -3.29 12.39
C LYS A 299 7.61 -2.31 12.48
N PHE A 300 7.42 -1.66 13.63
CA PHE A 300 6.25 -0.84 13.90
C PHE A 300 6.59 0.64 13.77
N GLY A 301 5.77 1.40 13.05
CA GLY A 301 5.88 2.84 12.95
C GLY A 301 5.18 3.52 14.12
N ILE A 302 5.89 4.40 14.82
CA ILE A 302 5.34 5.22 15.90
C ILE A 302 4.87 6.55 15.32
N LEU A 303 5.79 7.28 14.70
CA LEU A 303 5.60 8.66 14.30
C LEU A 303 6.20 8.91 12.92
N GLN A 304 5.49 9.63 12.05
CA GLN A 304 6.03 10.12 10.78
C GLN A 304 5.79 11.62 10.60
N TYR A 305 6.75 12.29 9.95
CA TYR A 305 6.64 13.68 9.53
C TYR A 305 6.49 13.77 8.02
N LEU A 306 5.37 14.32 7.55
CA LEU A 306 5.08 14.48 6.12
C LEU A 306 5.41 15.89 5.64
N LYS A 307 5.63 15.97 4.33
CA LYS A 307 5.94 17.21 3.63
C LYS A 307 4.67 17.98 3.31
N ARG A 308 4.78 19.30 3.25
CA ARG A 308 3.65 20.18 2.95
C ARG A 308 3.88 21.11 1.74
N GLY A 309 5.11 21.26 1.24
CA GLY A 309 5.41 22.28 0.21
C GLY A 309 4.56 22.17 -1.07
N HIS A 310 4.13 20.97 -1.46
CA HIS A 310 3.28 20.77 -2.64
C HIS A 310 1.90 21.41 -2.53
N HIS A 311 1.43 21.74 -1.32
CA HIS A 311 0.18 22.49 -1.13
C HIS A 311 0.26 23.91 -1.71
N LEU A 312 1.44 24.52 -1.79
CA LEU A 312 1.62 25.84 -2.41
C LEU A 312 1.25 25.85 -3.90
N ASN A 313 1.38 24.71 -4.57
CA ASN A 313 1.07 24.60 -5.99
C ASN A 313 -0.42 24.42 -6.27
N ARG A 314 -1.24 24.17 -5.23
CA ARG A 314 -2.70 24.06 -5.37
C ARG A 314 -3.28 25.44 -5.64
N LYS A 315 -3.71 25.68 -6.88
CA LYS A 315 -4.31 26.95 -7.32
C LYS A 315 -5.80 26.83 -7.59
N TYR A 316 -6.53 26.15 -6.70
CA TYR A 316 -7.99 26.00 -6.81
C TYR A 316 -8.76 27.20 -6.22
N GLY A 317 -8.12 27.99 -5.34
CA GLY A 317 -8.74 29.18 -4.74
C GLY A 317 -9.81 28.89 -3.69
N ASP A 318 -9.94 27.63 -3.25
CA ASP A 318 -10.91 27.17 -2.27
C ASP A 318 -10.21 26.87 -0.94
N SER A 319 -10.53 27.68 0.07
CA SER A 319 -9.93 27.55 1.41
C SER A 319 -10.38 26.29 2.15
N GLU A 320 -11.58 25.78 1.85
CA GLU A 320 -12.11 24.60 2.54
C GLU A 320 -11.50 23.33 1.96
N ASP A 321 -11.46 23.22 0.64
CA ASP A 321 -10.73 22.15 -0.05
C ASP A 321 -9.25 22.12 0.33
N SER A 322 -8.62 23.28 0.57
CA SER A 322 -7.24 23.35 1.06
C SER A 322 -7.05 22.69 2.43
N LYS A 323 -8.02 22.83 3.36
CA LYS A 323 -7.99 22.12 4.65
C LYS A 323 -8.25 20.64 4.46
N GLN A 324 -9.25 20.29 3.64
CA GLN A 324 -9.59 18.91 3.32
C GLN A 324 -8.42 18.16 2.67
N ALA A 325 -7.60 18.84 1.86
CA ALA A 325 -6.39 18.30 1.28
C ALA A 325 -5.39 17.81 2.32
N VAL A 326 -5.22 18.57 3.40
CA VAL A 326 -4.30 18.23 4.50
C VAL A 326 -4.84 17.01 5.27
N HIS A 327 -6.14 16.98 5.54
CA HIS A 327 -6.80 15.80 6.15
C HIS A 327 -6.69 14.56 5.27
N ARG A 328 -6.92 14.70 3.95
CA ARG A 328 -6.75 13.63 2.96
C ARG A 328 -5.33 13.08 2.99
N GLN A 329 -4.33 13.96 3.02
CA GLN A 329 -2.93 13.55 3.10
C GLN A 329 -2.65 12.77 4.39
N GLY A 330 -3.17 13.25 5.53
CA GLY A 330 -3.05 12.59 6.83
C GLY A 330 -3.64 11.18 6.83
N ILE A 331 -4.84 11.00 6.26
CA ILE A 331 -5.50 9.69 6.14
C ILE A 331 -4.68 8.74 5.27
N LEU A 332 -4.38 9.12 4.03
CA LEU A 332 -3.76 8.20 3.08
C LEU A 332 -2.34 7.83 3.48
N ALA A 333 -1.54 8.78 3.97
CA ALA A 333 -0.18 8.50 4.42
C ALA A 333 -0.16 7.58 5.64
N SER A 334 -1.06 7.80 6.61
CA SER A 334 -1.15 6.96 7.81
C SER A 334 -1.63 5.55 7.48
N PHE A 335 -2.72 5.43 6.71
CA PHE A 335 -3.22 4.14 6.25
C PHE A 335 -2.18 3.39 5.41
N ALA A 336 -1.57 4.07 4.44
CA ALA A 336 -0.59 3.45 3.56
C ALA A 336 0.61 2.90 4.33
N TRP A 337 1.12 3.66 5.31
CA TRP A 337 2.24 3.23 6.13
C TRP A 337 1.89 2.01 6.98
N LEU A 338 0.74 2.03 7.67
CA LEU A 338 0.26 0.90 8.45
C LEU A 338 -0.05 -0.33 7.59
N ASN A 339 -0.67 -0.16 6.42
CA ASN A 339 -0.95 -1.26 5.49
C ASN A 339 0.36 -1.89 4.99
N ALA A 340 1.39 -1.09 4.69
CA ALA A 340 2.69 -1.61 4.29
C ALA A 340 3.39 -2.38 5.42
N GLN A 341 3.32 -1.88 6.66
CA GLN A 341 3.84 -2.58 7.84
C GLN A 341 3.10 -3.89 8.08
N ALA A 342 1.77 -3.88 7.97
CA ALA A 342 0.97 -5.09 8.17
C ALA A 342 1.25 -6.15 7.10
N ASN A 343 1.53 -5.74 5.86
CA ASN A 343 2.03 -6.64 4.82
C ASN A 343 3.35 -7.32 5.19
N HIS A 344 4.23 -6.62 5.94
CA HIS A 344 5.48 -7.18 6.49
C HIS A 344 5.24 -8.06 7.74
N LEU A 345 4.08 -7.97 8.37
CA LEU A 345 3.65 -8.86 9.46
C LEU A 345 2.94 -10.13 8.95
N GLY A 346 2.75 -10.24 7.63
CA GLY A 346 2.14 -11.40 6.96
C GLY A 346 0.67 -11.22 6.58
N PHE A 347 0.08 -10.07 6.90
CA PHE A 347 -1.23 -9.67 6.39
C PHE A 347 -1.15 -9.30 4.89
N THR A 348 -2.28 -9.19 4.23
CA THR A 348 -2.42 -8.90 2.80
C THR A 348 -3.79 -8.28 2.58
N THR A 349 -4.03 -7.69 1.41
CA THR A 349 -5.35 -7.13 1.06
C THR A 349 -6.52 -8.14 1.09
N PHE A 350 -6.25 -9.44 1.22
CA PHE A 350 -7.23 -10.53 1.23
C PHE A 350 -7.48 -11.13 2.62
N ASN A 351 -6.69 -10.77 3.63
CA ASN A 351 -6.88 -11.26 4.99
C ASN A 351 -6.82 -10.09 5.97
N ASP A 352 -7.80 -10.05 6.87
CA ASP A 352 -7.91 -8.92 7.79
C ASP A 352 -6.89 -9.00 8.92
N ILE A 353 -6.62 -7.85 9.53
CA ILE A 353 -5.78 -7.75 10.72
C ILE A 353 -6.49 -8.37 11.92
N THR A 354 -5.72 -9.10 12.73
CA THR A 354 -6.23 -9.73 13.96
C THR A 354 -6.17 -8.81 15.17
N TYR A 355 -5.45 -7.70 15.06
CA TYR A 355 -5.33 -6.66 16.08
C TYR A 355 -5.16 -5.29 15.40
N PRO A 356 -5.63 -4.21 16.03
CA PRO A 356 -5.50 -2.87 15.48
C PRO A 356 -4.05 -2.38 15.52
N LEU A 357 -3.67 -1.65 14.48
CA LEU A 357 -2.38 -0.96 14.38
C LEU A 357 -2.60 0.55 14.48
N VAL A 358 -1.75 1.24 15.23
CA VAL A 358 -1.85 2.68 15.47
C VAL A 358 -0.56 3.36 15.03
N THR A 359 -0.68 4.52 14.38
CA THR A 359 0.44 5.40 14.06
C THR A 359 0.08 6.85 14.32
N GLN A 360 1.10 7.66 14.56
CA GLN A 360 1.02 9.10 14.62
C GLN A 360 1.63 9.71 13.36
N THR A 361 1.04 10.80 12.88
CA THR A 361 1.46 11.50 11.67
C THR A 361 1.41 13.00 11.90
N ILE A 362 2.48 13.70 11.56
CA ILE A 362 2.56 15.16 11.63
C ILE A 362 2.80 15.70 10.23
N ILE A 363 1.98 16.64 9.78
CA ILE A 363 2.20 17.33 8.50
C ILE A 363 2.73 18.71 8.81
N THR A 364 3.89 19.06 8.25
CA THR A 364 4.52 20.34 8.57
C THR A 364 5.42 20.88 7.45
N ASN A 365 5.60 22.19 7.47
CA ASN A 365 6.63 22.91 6.71
C ASN A 365 7.70 23.55 7.61
N GLY A 366 7.73 23.20 8.90
CA GLY A 366 8.58 23.80 9.92
C GLY A 366 7.91 24.94 10.68
N GLN A 367 6.86 25.56 10.15
CA GLN A 367 6.09 26.61 10.81
C GLN A 367 4.65 26.18 11.14
N LEU A 368 3.94 25.62 10.15
CA LEU A 368 2.59 25.10 10.31
C LEU A 368 2.65 23.61 10.67
N PHE A 369 1.81 23.18 11.60
CA PHE A 369 1.72 21.82 12.10
C PHE A 369 0.27 21.35 12.12
N SER A 370 0.04 20.16 11.58
CA SER A 370 -1.23 19.44 11.69
C SER A 370 -0.94 18.04 12.24
N PHE A 371 -1.66 17.66 13.29
CA PHE A 371 -1.44 16.42 14.02
C PHE A 371 -2.53 15.42 13.68
N TYR A 372 -2.11 14.20 13.37
CA TYR A 372 -2.98 13.08 13.06
C TYR A 372 -2.60 11.88 13.90
N THR A 373 -3.60 11.16 14.39
CA THR A 373 -3.45 9.83 14.97
C THR A 373 -4.39 8.91 14.21
N TYR A 374 -3.88 7.76 13.76
CA TYR A 374 -4.64 6.85 12.91
C TYR A 374 -4.64 5.47 13.52
N GLN A 375 -5.82 4.88 13.65
CA GLN A 375 -6.00 3.48 14.05
C GLN A 375 -6.59 2.69 12.88
N MET A 376 -5.79 1.76 12.35
CA MET A 376 -6.22 0.78 11.36
C MET A 376 -6.82 -0.42 12.10
N ASN A 377 -8.13 -0.61 11.93
CA ASN A 377 -8.93 -1.71 12.47
C ASN A 377 -9.24 -2.78 11.41
N THR A 378 -9.20 -2.41 10.13
CA THR A 378 -9.42 -3.31 9.00
C THR A 378 -8.57 -2.92 7.79
N MET A 379 -8.13 -3.92 7.05
CA MET A 379 -7.60 -3.76 5.68
C MET A 379 -8.37 -4.55 4.63
N LEU A 380 -9.43 -5.22 5.05
CA LEU A 380 -10.25 -6.05 4.17
C LEU A 380 -11.26 -5.18 3.43
N LEU A 381 -10.79 -4.56 2.34
CA LEU A 381 -11.51 -3.54 1.57
C LEU A 381 -11.97 -4.01 0.19
N HIS A 382 -11.75 -5.28 -0.18
CA HIS A 382 -12.09 -5.79 -1.50
C HIS A 382 -13.55 -6.28 -1.60
N SER A 383 -14.08 -6.38 -2.82
CA SER A 383 -15.38 -7.02 -3.10
C SER A 383 -16.50 -6.48 -2.19
N GLU A 384 -17.38 -7.36 -1.71
CA GLU A 384 -18.52 -7.04 -0.84
C GLU A 384 -18.08 -6.65 0.58
N ASN A 385 -16.82 -6.90 0.99
CA ASN A 385 -16.33 -6.46 2.31
C ASN A 385 -16.28 -4.92 2.44
N THR A 386 -16.28 -4.20 1.32
CA THR A 386 -16.44 -2.73 1.31
C THR A 386 -17.80 -2.28 1.85
N THR A 387 -18.82 -3.15 1.83
CA THR A 387 -20.14 -2.87 2.39
C THR A 387 -20.36 -3.65 3.68
N ASP A 388 -19.97 -4.91 3.69
CA ASP A 388 -20.43 -5.89 4.68
C ASP A 388 -19.54 -5.94 5.94
N ASN A 389 -18.29 -5.50 5.86
CA ASN A 389 -17.37 -5.53 7.00
C ASN A 389 -17.77 -4.45 8.03
N PRO A 390 -18.22 -4.79 9.25
CA PRO A 390 -18.68 -3.78 10.20
C PRO A 390 -17.54 -2.87 10.69
N LYS A 391 -16.29 -3.35 10.70
CA LYS A 391 -15.14 -2.60 11.19
C LYS A 391 -14.85 -1.39 10.32
N LYS A 392 -14.49 -0.29 10.96
CA LYS A 392 -14.09 0.97 10.33
C LYS A 392 -12.76 1.45 10.89
N ASN A 393 -11.94 2.03 10.03
CA ASN A 393 -10.71 2.70 10.45
C ASN A 393 -11.06 4.09 10.97
N ILE A 394 -10.24 4.62 11.89
CA ILE A 394 -10.49 5.92 12.50
C ILE A 394 -9.23 6.78 12.40
N CYS A 395 -9.41 8.03 12.01
CA CYS A 395 -8.37 9.05 11.97
C CYS A 395 -8.81 10.25 12.80
N TRP A 396 -8.05 10.58 13.83
CA TRP A 396 -8.21 11.83 14.58
C TRP A 396 -7.25 12.86 14.01
N GLY A 397 -7.75 14.03 13.64
CA GLY A 397 -6.96 15.11 13.08
C GLY A 397 -7.23 16.43 13.79
N THR A 398 -6.21 17.28 13.88
CA THR A 398 -6.36 18.66 14.34
C THR A 398 -6.47 19.62 13.16
N PRO A 399 -7.06 20.82 13.34
CA PRO A 399 -6.84 21.93 12.42
C PRO A 399 -5.36 22.33 12.41
N GLU A 400 -4.99 23.13 11.41
CA GLU A 400 -3.63 23.61 11.25
C GLU A 400 -3.29 24.65 12.32
N MET A 401 -2.12 24.53 12.93
CA MET A 401 -1.62 25.44 13.96
C MET A 401 -0.23 25.93 13.59
N LYS A 402 0.08 27.20 13.89
CA LYS A 402 1.44 27.73 13.77
C LYS A 402 2.23 27.45 15.04
N LEU A 403 3.47 26.98 14.88
CA LEU A 403 4.44 26.87 15.97
C LEU A 403 5.01 28.23 16.38
N TYR A 404 5.18 29.13 15.41
CA TYR A 404 5.62 30.51 15.62
C TYR A 404 5.02 31.42 14.56
N GLU A 405 4.86 32.71 14.86
CA GLU A 405 4.31 33.67 13.91
C GLU A 405 5.37 34.15 12.92
N LYS A 406 6.49 34.67 13.42
CA LYS A 406 7.58 35.19 12.59
C LYS A 406 8.93 35.04 13.28
N ILE A 407 9.99 35.07 12.47
CA ILE A 407 11.38 35.16 12.92
C ILE A 407 11.94 36.45 12.31
N GLU A 408 12.20 37.45 13.16
CA GLU A 408 12.73 38.76 12.78
C GLU A 408 13.93 39.11 13.66
N ASN A 409 15.02 39.62 13.04
CA ASN A 409 16.24 40.07 13.74
C ASN A 409 16.84 39.06 14.74
N GLY A 410 16.77 37.75 14.43
CA GLY A 410 17.30 36.69 15.30
C GLY A 410 16.47 36.44 16.57
N LYS A 411 15.22 36.93 16.61
CA LYS A 411 14.25 36.63 17.66
C LYS A 411 13.02 35.94 17.07
N LEU A 412 12.51 34.96 17.79
CA LEU A 412 11.29 34.24 17.44
C LEU A 412 10.10 34.92 18.14
N GLU A 413 9.11 35.34 17.35
CA GLU A 413 7.89 35.99 17.83
C GLU A 413 6.70 35.01 17.83
N GLY A 414 5.90 35.06 18.90
CA GLY A 414 4.65 34.30 19.00
C GLY A 414 4.83 32.79 19.04
N PHE A 415 5.73 32.28 19.90
CA PHE A 415 5.90 30.83 20.09
C PHE A 415 4.65 30.20 20.69
N ASN A 416 4.12 29.18 20.03
CA ASN A 416 2.92 28.48 20.47
C ASN A 416 3.28 27.25 21.32
N GLU A 417 3.03 27.35 22.62
CA GLU A 417 3.30 26.28 23.60
C GLU A 417 2.37 25.07 23.43
N ASP A 418 1.16 25.25 22.89
CA ASP A 418 0.22 24.15 22.68
C ASP A 418 0.73 23.17 21.62
N VAL A 419 1.36 23.69 20.56
CA VAL A 419 1.98 22.88 19.51
C VAL A 419 3.17 22.11 20.07
N LEU A 420 3.98 22.75 20.93
CA LEU A 420 5.09 22.09 21.62
C LEU A 420 4.58 20.97 22.55
N SER A 421 3.52 21.23 23.30
CA SER A 421 2.88 20.24 24.19
C SER A 421 2.40 19.02 23.40
N LYS A 422 1.69 19.24 22.27
CA LYS A 422 1.25 18.17 21.36
C LYS A 422 2.43 17.36 20.79
N LEU A 423 3.50 18.05 20.37
CA LEU A 423 4.74 17.40 19.90
C LEU A 423 5.33 16.49 20.97
N VAL A 424 5.52 16.99 22.19
CA VAL A 424 6.10 16.21 23.28
C VAL A 424 5.24 15.00 23.60
N LYS A 425 3.91 15.16 23.69
CA LYS A 425 2.98 14.04 23.93
C LYS A 425 3.07 12.93 22.88
N TYR A 426 3.31 13.26 21.60
CA TYR A 426 3.52 12.24 20.57
C TYR A 426 4.78 11.41 20.82
N TYR A 427 5.90 12.02 21.18
CA TYR A 427 7.14 11.28 21.49
C TYR A 427 7.04 10.50 22.81
N CYS A 428 6.33 11.03 23.80
CA CYS A 428 6.12 10.36 25.08
C CYS A 428 5.22 9.12 24.96
N ASN A 429 4.43 8.99 23.88
CA ASN A 429 3.58 7.83 23.66
C ASN A 429 4.42 6.57 23.44
N ALA A 430 4.46 5.70 24.46
CA ALA A 430 5.31 4.53 24.47
C ALA A 430 4.67 3.34 23.75
N SER A 431 5.49 2.62 22.97
CA SER A 431 5.12 1.30 22.46
C SER A 431 4.99 0.30 23.60
N SER A 432 4.02 -0.60 23.51
CA SER A 432 3.74 -1.60 24.54
C SER A 432 3.72 -3.01 23.97
N GLU A 433 4.17 -3.99 24.76
CA GLU A 433 4.08 -5.39 24.39
C GLU A 433 2.61 -5.85 24.40
N ARG A 434 2.19 -6.53 23.32
CA ARG A 434 0.84 -7.08 23.20
C ARG A 434 0.81 -8.50 23.77
N LEU A 435 0.60 -8.63 25.07
CA LEU A 435 0.49 -9.92 25.73
C LEU A 435 -0.66 -10.76 25.12
N GLY A 436 -0.37 -12.02 24.77
CA GLY A 436 -1.35 -12.96 24.22
C GLY A 436 -1.72 -12.75 22.75
N VAL A 437 -1.12 -11.78 22.05
CA VAL A 437 -1.41 -11.52 20.63
C VAL A 437 -0.26 -12.01 19.75
N ASN A 438 -0.57 -12.89 18.80
CA ASN A 438 0.40 -13.26 17.78
C ASN A 438 0.55 -12.11 16.76
N LEU A 439 1.68 -11.41 16.80
CA LEU A 439 1.98 -10.29 15.92
C LEU A 439 2.13 -10.71 14.44
N THR A 440 2.48 -11.97 14.17
CA THR A 440 2.67 -12.49 12.80
C THR A 440 1.83 -13.76 12.58
N PRO A 441 0.49 -13.66 12.58
CA PRO A 441 -0.40 -14.82 12.62
C PRO A 441 -0.38 -15.66 11.33
N TYR A 442 -0.06 -15.04 10.19
CA TYR A 442 -0.09 -15.67 8.87
C TYR A 442 1.29 -15.99 8.30
N LEU A 443 2.35 -15.88 9.11
CA LEU A 443 3.69 -16.33 8.77
C LEU A 443 3.98 -17.68 9.45
N SER A 444 4.91 -18.46 8.88
CA SER A 444 5.35 -19.70 9.53
C SER A 444 6.05 -19.40 10.86
N GLN A 445 6.04 -20.36 11.79
CA GLN A 445 6.76 -20.20 13.06
C GLN A 445 8.29 -20.24 12.86
N ASN A 446 8.76 -21.10 11.95
CA ASN A 446 10.18 -21.32 11.71
C ASN A 446 10.74 -20.38 10.62
N GLU A 447 10.03 -20.27 9.50
CA GLU A 447 10.48 -19.55 8.30
C GLU A 447 9.56 -18.33 8.06
N LYS A 448 9.90 -17.16 8.61
CA LYS A 448 9.09 -15.94 8.47
C LYS A 448 9.56 -15.07 7.30
N ILE A 449 10.85 -15.14 6.99
CA ILE A 449 11.54 -14.26 6.05
C ILE A 449 12.38 -15.14 5.12
N ALA A 450 12.64 -14.66 3.90
CA ALA A 450 13.49 -15.39 2.95
C ALA A 450 14.86 -15.76 3.52
N ALA A 451 15.39 -14.97 4.47
CA ALA A 451 16.65 -15.20 5.14
C ALA A 451 16.67 -16.44 6.05
N ASP A 452 15.51 -16.88 6.54
CA ASP A 452 15.37 -18.00 7.48
C ASP A 452 15.50 -19.37 6.80
N TYR A 453 15.40 -19.42 5.46
CA TYR A 453 15.55 -20.66 4.70
C TYR A 453 16.99 -21.19 4.75
N GLU A 454 17.14 -22.48 5.05
CA GLU A 454 18.44 -23.18 5.01
C GLU A 454 19.02 -23.28 3.59
N ASP A 455 18.17 -23.39 2.57
CA ASP A 455 18.58 -23.46 1.17
C ASP A 455 19.04 -22.09 0.65
N GLU A 456 20.36 -21.96 0.45
CA GLU A 456 20.99 -20.75 -0.05
C GLU A 456 20.53 -20.36 -1.47
N GLU A 457 20.28 -21.32 -2.37
CA GLU A 457 19.79 -21.04 -3.73
C GLU A 457 18.40 -20.42 -3.67
N LYS A 458 17.53 -20.97 -2.81
CA LYS A 458 16.17 -20.47 -2.59
C LYS A 458 16.20 -19.05 -2.01
N ARG A 459 16.98 -18.82 -0.96
CA ARG A 459 17.14 -17.50 -0.32
C ARG A 459 17.57 -16.42 -1.32
N LYS A 460 18.66 -16.67 -2.07
CA LYS A 460 19.15 -15.74 -3.09
C LYS A 460 18.12 -15.49 -4.20
N TRP A 461 17.37 -16.52 -4.59
CA TRP A 461 16.33 -16.38 -5.60
C TRP A 461 15.17 -15.50 -5.10
N LEU A 462 14.66 -15.78 -3.90
CA LEU A 462 13.55 -15.04 -3.29
C LEU A 462 13.89 -13.57 -3.09
N GLU A 463 15.07 -13.29 -2.50
CA GLU A 463 15.51 -11.92 -2.27
C GLU A 463 15.62 -11.12 -3.58
N ARG A 464 16.24 -11.73 -4.61
CA ARG A 464 16.36 -11.12 -5.93
C ARG A 464 15.00 -10.87 -6.56
N GLU A 465 14.10 -11.84 -6.47
CA GLU A 465 12.79 -11.78 -7.09
C GLU A 465 11.89 -10.74 -6.43
N TYR A 466 11.87 -10.72 -5.09
CA TYR A 466 11.17 -9.73 -4.29
C TYR A 466 11.69 -8.32 -4.59
N LYS A 467 13.00 -8.08 -4.54
CA LYS A 467 13.61 -6.77 -4.89
C LYS A 467 13.32 -6.36 -6.33
N PHE A 468 13.24 -7.31 -7.26
CA PHE A 468 12.86 -7.03 -8.64
C PHE A 468 11.39 -6.59 -8.74
N ILE A 469 10.47 -7.26 -8.05
CA ILE A 469 9.05 -6.87 -7.99
C ILE A 469 8.91 -5.46 -7.42
N THR A 470 9.53 -5.19 -6.28
CA THR A 470 9.47 -3.89 -5.59
C THR A 470 10.14 -2.75 -6.38
N SER A 471 11.06 -3.06 -7.30
CA SER A 471 11.63 -2.07 -8.21
C SER A 471 10.68 -1.63 -9.35
N ASN A 472 9.56 -2.33 -9.57
CA ASN A 472 8.62 -2.10 -10.68
C ASN A 472 9.26 -2.05 -12.09
N ARG A 473 10.46 -2.63 -12.26
CA ARG A 473 11.16 -2.64 -13.55
C ARG A 473 10.48 -3.59 -14.55
N PRO A 474 10.42 -3.23 -15.84
CA PRO A 474 9.96 -4.13 -16.88
C PRO A 474 10.90 -5.34 -17.01
N ARG A 475 10.35 -6.47 -17.46
CA ARG A 475 11.12 -7.67 -17.79
C ARG A 475 11.43 -7.71 -19.29
N GLN A 476 12.09 -8.79 -19.72
CA GLN A 476 12.50 -9.04 -21.10
C GLN A 476 11.35 -8.90 -22.12
N HIS A 477 10.18 -9.41 -21.79
CA HIS A 477 8.98 -9.17 -22.59
C HIS A 477 8.30 -7.90 -22.14
N LEU A 478 8.15 -6.96 -23.07
CA LEU A 478 7.34 -5.77 -22.89
C LEU A 478 5.89 -6.05 -23.26
N MET A 479 5.00 -5.23 -22.72
CA MET A 479 3.59 -5.28 -23.11
C MET A 479 3.50 -4.90 -24.60
N PRO A 480 2.80 -5.69 -25.44
CA PRO A 480 2.58 -5.31 -26.83
C PRO A 480 1.87 -3.95 -26.93
N GLU A 481 2.44 -3.04 -27.70
CA GLU A 481 1.84 -1.72 -27.96
C GLU A 481 0.69 -1.83 -28.97
N GLU A 482 -0.37 -1.08 -28.69
CA GLU A 482 -1.53 -0.90 -29.58
C GLU A 482 -1.53 0.55 -30.06
N TYR A 483 -1.26 0.77 -31.36
CA TYR A 483 -1.31 2.12 -31.90
C TYR A 483 -2.75 2.60 -32.07
N ALA A 484 -2.98 3.91 -31.94
CA ALA A 484 -4.32 4.50 -32.05
C ALA A 484 -5.00 4.15 -33.39
N TRP A 485 -4.26 4.18 -34.51
CA TRP A 485 -4.80 3.79 -35.81
C TRP A 485 -5.15 2.30 -35.90
N GLU A 486 -4.39 1.42 -35.22
CA GLU A 486 -4.70 -0.01 -35.16
C GLU A 486 -5.99 -0.23 -34.38
N LYS A 487 -6.15 0.48 -33.27
CA LYS A 487 -7.39 0.45 -32.50
C LYS A 487 -8.59 0.89 -33.36
N ILE A 488 -8.51 2.05 -34.02
CA ILE A 488 -9.60 2.59 -34.84
C ILE A 488 -9.91 1.65 -36.03
N TYR A 489 -8.92 1.37 -36.87
CA TYR A 489 -9.17 0.70 -38.15
C TYR A 489 -9.17 -0.83 -38.08
N LYS A 490 -8.44 -1.45 -37.14
CA LYS A 490 -8.36 -2.92 -37.04
C LYS A 490 -9.22 -3.52 -35.93
N ILE A 491 -9.45 -2.80 -34.83
CA ILE A 491 -10.26 -3.31 -33.69
C ILE A 491 -11.69 -2.81 -33.78
N ASP A 492 -11.88 -1.48 -33.80
CA ASP A 492 -13.20 -0.86 -33.65
C ASP A 492 -14.02 -0.94 -34.96
N HIS A 493 -13.41 -0.64 -36.11
CA HIS A 493 -14.11 -0.62 -37.41
C HIS A 493 -13.75 -1.76 -38.37
N GLN A 494 -12.68 -2.51 -38.11
CA GLN A 494 -12.22 -3.66 -38.92
C GLN A 494 -12.11 -3.38 -40.44
N THR A 495 -11.80 -2.15 -40.86
CA THR A 495 -11.75 -1.73 -42.28
C THR A 495 -10.51 -2.24 -43.03
N ARG A 496 -9.51 -2.77 -42.33
CA ARG A 496 -8.24 -3.28 -42.90
C ARG A 496 -8.14 -4.80 -42.91
N PHE A 497 -9.14 -5.48 -43.46
CA PHE A 497 -9.18 -6.95 -43.52
C PHE A 497 -8.11 -7.58 -44.44
N MET A 498 -7.53 -6.81 -45.36
CA MET A 498 -6.47 -7.25 -46.28
C MET A 498 -5.07 -7.26 -45.62
N ASP A 499 -4.90 -6.57 -44.49
CA ASP A 499 -3.62 -6.53 -43.77
C ASP A 499 -3.29 -7.92 -43.22
N LYS A 500 -2.00 -8.29 -43.24
CA LYS A 500 -1.53 -9.53 -42.62
C LYS A 500 -1.77 -9.48 -41.11
N ARG A 501 -2.44 -10.51 -40.59
CA ARG A 501 -2.68 -10.69 -39.15
C ARG A 501 -1.37 -11.01 -38.42
N MET A 502 -0.87 -10.06 -37.64
CA MET A 502 0.40 -10.16 -36.91
C MET A 502 0.28 -9.73 -35.45
N LYS A 503 -0.76 -8.97 -35.11
CA LYS A 503 -0.94 -8.39 -33.77
C LYS A 503 -1.65 -9.35 -32.83
N HIS A 504 -1.41 -9.20 -31.52
CA HIS A 504 -1.97 -10.09 -30.50
C HIS A 504 -3.51 -10.13 -30.54
N PHE A 505 -4.17 -8.98 -30.74
CA PHE A 505 -5.63 -8.90 -30.84
C PHE A 505 -6.18 -9.60 -32.10
N GLU A 506 -5.44 -9.62 -33.21
CA GLU A 506 -5.82 -10.36 -34.44
C GLU A 506 -5.60 -11.88 -34.27
N LEU A 507 -4.61 -12.27 -33.46
CA LEU A 507 -4.27 -13.66 -33.16
C LEU A 507 -5.07 -14.26 -31.99
N ARG A 508 -6.04 -13.51 -31.44
CA ARG A 508 -6.82 -13.88 -30.24
C ARG A 508 -5.94 -14.21 -29.04
N GLN A 509 -4.79 -13.53 -28.95
CA GLN A 509 -3.91 -13.60 -27.79
C GLN A 509 -4.26 -12.44 -26.86
N ILE A 510 -4.32 -12.72 -25.56
CA ILE A 510 -4.60 -11.71 -24.53
C ILE A 510 -3.31 -11.56 -23.71
N PRO A 511 -2.43 -10.58 -24.03
CA PRO A 511 -1.15 -10.42 -23.35
C PRO A 511 -1.30 -10.31 -21.83
N HIS A 512 -2.39 -9.68 -21.38
CA HIS A 512 -2.69 -9.50 -19.96
C HIS A 512 -2.93 -10.82 -19.19
N GLN A 513 -3.27 -11.93 -19.85
CA GLN A 513 -3.48 -13.23 -19.19
C GLN A 513 -2.19 -13.97 -18.89
N ARG A 514 -1.04 -13.49 -19.40
CA ARG A 514 0.27 -14.07 -19.09
C ARG A 514 0.53 -13.99 -17.59
N LYS A 515 0.84 -15.12 -16.97
CA LYS A 515 1.23 -15.20 -15.56
C LYS A 515 2.70 -14.86 -15.37
N TYR A 516 3.05 -14.53 -14.14
CA TYR A 516 4.40 -14.13 -13.79
C TYR A 516 5.44 -15.26 -13.97
N ASP A 517 5.01 -16.50 -13.75
CA ASP A 517 5.76 -17.75 -13.90
C ASP A 517 5.80 -18.28 -15.35
N ASP A 518 4.98 -17.75 -16.27
CA ASP A 518 5.06 -18.05 -17.72
C ASP A 518 6.32 -17.46 -18.39
N ARG A 519 7.30 -17.05 -17.59
CA ARG A 519 8.55 -16.46 -18.06
C ARG A 519 9.56 -17.56 -18.41
N LYS A 520 10.53 -17.21 -19.25
CA LYS A 520 11.65 -18.10 -19.51
C LYS A 520 12.64 -18.01 -18.35
N PRO A 521 13.00 -19.12 -17.68
CA PRO A 521 14.01 -19.11 -16.63
C PRO A 521 15.37 -18.67 -17.17
N ARG A 522 16.24 -18.19 -16.28
CA ARG A 522 17.61 -17.80 -16.64
C ARG A 522 18.36 -18.99 -17.23
N TYR A 523 18.94 -18.80 -18.41
CA TYR A 523 19.76 -19.83 -19.06
C TYR A 523 21.11 -20.00 -18.33
N ILE A 524 21.53 -21.24 -18.14
CA ILE A 524 22.84 -21.62 -17.60
C ILE A 524 23.73 -22.09 -18.77
N PRO A 525 24.79 -21.33 -19.10
CA PRO A 525 25.76 -21.69 -20.13
C PRO A 525 26.34 -23.09 -19.93
N ARG A 526 26.66 -23.78 -21.02
CA ARG A 526 27.21 -25.15 -20.98
C ARG A 526 28.50 -25.24 -20.17
N ALA A 527 29.33 -24.20 -20.21
CA ALA A 527 30.58 -24.13 -19.45
C ALA A 527 30.37 -24.28 -17.93
N LEU A 528 29.22 -23.85 -17.41
CA LEU A 528 28.88 -23.95 -15.98
C LEU A 528 28.17 -25.27 -15.62
N ARG A 529 27.97 -26.18 -16.59
CA ARG A 529 27.33 -27.48 -16.39
C ARG A 529 28.02 -28.61 -17.17
N PRO A 530 29.35 -28.81 -16.98
CA PRO A 530 30.11 -29.79 -17.75
C PRO A 530 29.63 -31.23 -17.53
N HIS A 531 29.13 -31.53 -16.33
CA HIS A 531 28.66 -32.86 -15.94
C HIS A 531 27.24 -33.21 -16.41
N LEU A 532 26.47 -32.24 -16.96
CA LEU A 532 25.10 -32.44 -17.38
C LEU A 532 24.98 -32.55 -18.91
N PRO A 533 24.10 -33.42 -19.43
CA PRO A 533 23.80 -33.47 -20.86
C PRO A 533 23.34 -32.11 -21.41
N ARG A 534 23.61 -31.83 -22.70
CA ARG A 534 23.33 -30.54 -23.37
C ARG A 534 21.93 -29.98 -23.08
N ASN A 535 20.93 -30.84 -22.95
CA ASN A 535 19.53 -30.46 -22.77
C ASN A 535 19.06 -30.38 -21.30
N LYS A 536 19.83 -30.92 -20.33
CA LYS A 536 19.46 -30.96 -18.90
C LYS A 536 20.16 -29.87 -18.10
N GLY A 537 19.46 -29.27 -17.14
CA GLY A 537 20.00 -28.19 -16.30
C GLY A 537 20.33 -26.90 -17.07
N ARG A 538 19.74 -26.70 -18.25
CA ARG A 538 19.94 -25.49 -19.06
C ARG A 538 19.26 -24.24 -18.48
N ASN A 539 18.36 -24.43 -17.54
CA ASN A 539 17.56 -23.38 -16.92
C ASN A 539 17.84 -23.40 -15.43
N ALA A 540 18.07 -22.22 -14.84
CA ALA A 540 18.16 -22.07 -13.40
C ALA A 540 16.84 -22.48 -12.73
N LYS A 541 16.93 -23.05 -11.53
CA LYS A 541 15.76 -23.33 -10.70
C LYS A 541 15.07 -22.03 -10.33
N GLU A 542 13.74 -22.07 -10.28
CA GLU A 542 12.89 -20.98 -9.84
C GLU A 542 12.02 -21.49 -8.69
N PHE A 543 11.86 -20.68 -7.65
CA PHE A 543 11.22 -21.07 -6.39
C PHE A 543 9.94 -20.28 -6.19
N PHE A 544 9.06 -20.28 -7.20
CA PHE A 544 7.77 -19.60 -7.11
C PHE A 544 6.87 -20.28 -6.06
N PRO A 545 6.13 -19.49 -5.26
CA PRO A 545 5.21 -19.99 -4.24
C PRO A 545 3.83 -20.39 -4.81
#